data_AF-A0A660V6Z0-F1
#
_entry.id   AF-A0A660V6Z0-F1
#
_cell.length_a   1.000
_cell.length_b   1.000
_cell.length_c   1.000
_cell.angle_alpha   90.00
_cell.angle_beta   90.00
_cell.angle_gamma   90.00
#
_symmetry.space_group_name_H-M   'P 1'
#
loop_
_entity.id
_entity.type
_entity.pdbx_description
1 polymer ?
#
loop_
_entity_poly.entity_id
_entity_poly.type
_entity_poly.pdbx_seq_one_letter_code
_entity_poly.pdbx_strand_id
1 'polypeptide(L)'
;MYRRKIIILSITLLISVVLCGLFSGCDTLRLAPSESQRQVAFRTYLNARAVDANGADARTPATKQLVEGTGASLQFTGMPTTPEIADYESTLQAAYADAAKRPTTEKVFDAVGEGLTLAEQLAILFGFGGTTLGGVKLAEWFARARKKSQGLQEIIDANRDFLAAVDEQARGVFKAAQNNKQSMATKKLVAELKI
;
A
#
# COMPACT_ATOMS: atom_id res chain seq x y z
N MET A 1 35.51 9.45 24.85
CA MET A 1 35.47 8.40 23.80
C MET A 1 34.22 7.51 23.82
N TYR A 2 33.66 7.15 24.97
CA TYR A 2 32.49 6.25 25.07
C TYR A 2 31.20 6.75 24.38
N ARG A 3 30.86 8.04 24.52
CA ARG A 3 29.65 8.63 23.91
C ARG A 3 29.65 8.60 22.37
N ARG A 4 30.81 8.76 21.73
CA ARG A 4 30.93 8.67 20.26
C ARG A 4 30.65 7.25 19.75
N LYS A 5 31.09 6.22 20.48
CA LYS A 5 30.84 4.82 20.12
C LYS A 5 29.36 4.45 20.22
N ILE A 6 28.66 4.96 21.24
CA ILE A 6 27.22 4.73 21.42
C ILE A 6 26.39 5.37 20.31
N ILE A 7 26.70 6.62 19.93
CA ILE A 7 25.97 7.33 18.86
C ILE A 7 26.16 6.63 17.50
N ILE A 8 27.38 6.19 17.19
CA ILE A 8 27.66 5.46 15.94
C ILE A 8 26.92 4.12 15.93
N LEU A 9 26.86 3.39 17.05
CA LEU A 9 26.12 2.13 17.14
C LEU A 9 24.61 2.32 16.90
N SER A 10 24.03 3.35 17.52
CA SER A 10 22.59 3.65 17.36
C SER A 10 22.22 4.04 15.92
N ILE A 11 23.07 4.83 15.25
CA ILE A 11 22.85 5.21 13.84
C ILE A 11 22.97 3.99 12.93
N THR A 12 23.96 3.12 13.17
CA THR A 12 24.16 1.90 12.37
C THR A 12 23.00 0.92 12.54
N LEU A 13 22.44 0.80 13.76
CA LEU A 13 21.25 0.00 14.05
C LEU A 13 20.02 0.57 13.33
N LEU A 14 19.82 1.88 13.37
CA LEU A 14 18.70 2.55 12.68
C LEU A 14 18.77 2.34 11.16
N ILE A 15 19.95 2.50 10.56
CA ILE A 15 20.17 2.29 9.13
C ILE A 15 19.94 0.83 8.74
N SER A 16 20.39 -0.12 9.58
CA SER A 16 20.15 -1.55 9.38
C SER A 16 18.65 -1.90 9.42
N VAL A 17 17.89 -1.34 10.39
CA VAL A 17 16.44 -1.54 10.48
C VAL A 17 15.71 -0.98 9.25
N VAL A 18 16.12 0.21 8.78
CA VAL A 18 15.54 0.83 7.57
C VAL A 18 15.89 0.04 6.31
N LEU A 19 17.13 -0.41 6.14
CA LEU A 19 17.55 -1.21 4.99
C LEU A 19 16.89 -2.60 5.00
N CYS A 20 16.80 -3.26 6.16
CA CYS A 20 16.06 -4.52 6.28
C CYS A 20 14.59 -4.37 5.91
N GLY A 21 13.94 -3.25 6.24
CA GLY A 21 12.57 -2.95 5.82
C GLY A 21 12.43 -2.68 4.31
N LEU A 22 13.47 -2.15 3.66
CA LEU A 22 13.50 -1.89 2.22
C LEU A 22 13.83 -3.14 1.37
N PHE A 23 14.59 -4.09 1.92
CA PHE A 23 15.04 -5.30 1.21
C PHE A 23 14.29 -6.58 1.58
N SER A 24 13.52 -6.59 2.67
CA SER A 24 12.43 -7.56 2.80
C SER A 24 11.41 -7.22 1.72
N GLY A 25 11.28 -8.05 0.69
CA GLY A 25 10.25 -7.95 -0.35
C GLY A 25 8.84 -8.12 0.22
N CYS A 26 8.42 -7.21 1.09
CA CYS A 26 7.01 -6.99 1.39
C CYS A 26 6.43 -6.40 0.11
N ASP A 27 5.77 -7.25 -0.69
CA ASP A 27 5.08 -6.89 -1.93
C ASP A 27 4.08 -5.73 -1.75
N THR A 28 3.79 -5.31 -0.51
CA THR A 28 3.19 -4.02 -0.14
C THR A 28 3.41 -3.79 1.36
N LEU A 29 3.61 -2.55 1.79
CA LEU A 29 3.53 -2.16 3.21
C LEU A 29 2.06 -2.21 3.62
N ARG A 30 1.52 -3.42 3.77
CA ARG A 30 0.10 -3.66 3.99
C ARG A 30 -0.16 -3.61 5.48
N LEU A 31 -0.87 -2.56 5.93
CA LEU A 31 -1.30 -2.46 7.31
C LEU A 31 -2.17 -3.68 7.66
N ALA A 32 -1.76 -4.41 8.69
CA ALA A 32 -2.46 -5.60 9.16
C ALA A 32 -3.95 -5.27 9.40
N PRO A 33 -4.87 -6.19 9.06
CA PRO A 33 -6.28 -6.04 9.38
C PRO A 33 -6.49 -5.81 10.88
N SER A 34 -7.33 -4.81 11.21
CA SER A 34 -7.72 -4.54 12.60
C SER A 34 -8.57 -5.68 13.15
N GLU A 35 -8.68 -5.75 14.48
CA GLU A 35 -9.49 -6.79 15.13
C GLU A 35 -10.96 -6.73 14.68
N SER A 36 -11.53 -5.53 14.56
CA SER A 36 -12.89 -5.32 14.05
C SER A 36 -13.07 -5.85 12.62
N GLN A 37 -12.07 -5.66 11.75
CA GLN A 37 -12.10 -6.20 10.38
C GLN A 37 -12.04 -7.73 10.36
N ARG A 38 -11.23 -8.34 11.22
CA ARG A 38 -11.15 -9.81 11.34
C ARG A 38 -12.44 -10.40 11.90
N GLN A 39 -13.03 -9.75 12.90
CA GLN A 39 -14.31 -10.12 13.49
C GLN A 39 -15.43 -10.10 12.45
N VAL A 40 -15.57 -9.00 11.71
CA VAL A 40 -16.59 -8.87 10.64
C VAL A 40 -16.39 -9.91 9.54
N ALA A 41 -15.15 -10.11 9.08
CA ALA A 41 -14.84 -11.12 8.07
C ALA A 41 -15.20 -12.54 8.55
N PHE A 42 -14.83 -12.88 9.79
CA PHE A 42 -15.15 -14.17 10.40
C PHE A 42 -16.65 -14.37 10.54
N ARG A 43 -17.38 -13.36 11.03
CA ARG A 43 -18.84 -13.42 11.18
C ARG A 43 -19.53 -13.56 9.83
N THR A 44 -19.06 -12.86 8.81
CA THR A 44 -19.58 -12.94 7.44
C THR A 44 -19.40 -14.34 6.87
N TYR A 45 -18.23 -14.96 7.07
CA TYR A 45 -18.00 -16.35 6.67
C TYR A 45 -18.92 -17.34 7.40
N LEU A 46 -19.12 -17.20 8.71
CA LEU A 46 -20.05 -18.04 9.46
C LEU A 46 -21.49 -17.90 8.97
N ASN A 47 -21.93 -16.66 8.69
CA ASN A 47 -23.26 -16.40 8.13
C ASN A 47 -23.40 -17.05 6.75
N ALA A 48 -22.39 -16.92 5.87
CA ALA A 48 -22.40 -17.57 4.56
C ALA A 48 -22.53 -19.09 4.68
N ARG A 49 -21.80 -19.72 5.61
CA ARG A 49 -21.92 -21.16 5.88
C ARG A 49 -23.30 -21.54 6.42
N ALA A 50 -23.87 -20.72 7.29
CA ALA A 50 -25.22 -20.96 7.81
C ALA A 50 -26.28 -20.89 6.70
N VAL A 51 -26.15 -19.92 5.79
CA VAL A 51 -27.02 -19.79 4.61
C VAL A 51 -26.85 -20.97 3.65
N ASP A 52 -25.62 -21.41 3.37
CA ASP A 52 -25.39 -22.57 2.50
C ASP A 52 -25.92 -23.89 3.11
N ALA A 53 -25.90 -24.02 4.43
CA ALA A 53 -26.36 -25.21 5.13
C ALA A 53 -27.89 -25.25 5.30
N ASN A 54 -28.49 -24.12 5.71
CA ASN A 54 -29.86 -24.07 6.24
C ASN A 54 -30.72 -22.92 5.66
N GLY A 55 -30.19 -22.13 4.72
CA GLY A 55 -30.91 -21.02 4.10
C GLY A 55 -31.98 -21.48 3.11
N ALA A 56 -32.85 -20.55 2.72
CA ALA A 56 -33.87 -20.79 1.69
C ALA A 56 -33.26 -21.28 0.36
N ASP A 57 -32.08 -20.75 0.02
CA ASP A 57 -31.32 -21.11 -1.20
C ASP A 57 -30.11 -22.00 -0.89
N ALA A 58 -30.19 -22.84 0.15
CA ALA A 58 -29.10 -23.72 0.57
C ALA A 58 -28.57 -24.61 -0.56
N ARG A 59 -27.25 -24.85 -0.56
CA ARG A 59 -26.52 -25.72 -1.51
C ARG A 59 -26.63 -25.33 -2.99
N THR A 60 -27.08 -24.11 -3.28
CA THR A 60 -27.06 -23.58 -4.64
C THR A 60 -25.63 -23.18 -5.04
N PRO A 61 -25.33 -23.05 -6.34
CA PRO A 61 -24.04 -22.51 -6.78
C PRO A 61 -23.72 -21.15 -6.17
N ALA A 62 -24.73 -20.30 -5.98
CA ALA A 62 -24.57 -18.97 -5.39
C ALA A 62 -24.13 -19.03 -3.92
N THR A 63 -24.76 -19.88 -3.09
CA THR A 63 -24.38 -20.01 -1.68
C THR A 63 -23.01 -20.65 -1.52
N LYS A 64 -22.64 -21.61 -2.38
CA LYS A 64 -21.29 -22.17 -2.42
C LYS A 64 -20.24 -21.11 -2.75
N GLN A 65 -20.47 -20.32 -3.80
CA GLN A 65 -19.57 -19.22 -4.16
C GLN A 65 -19.46 -18.18 -3.04
N LEU A 66 -20.54 -17.90 -2.33
CA LEU A 66 -20.54 -17.00 -1.18
C LEU A 66 -19.66 -17.55 -0.04
N VAL A 67 -19.77 -18.84 0.29
CA VAL A 67 -18.92 -19.49 1.31
C VAL A 67 -17.46 -19.48 0.88
N GLU A 68 -17.16 -19.82 -0.37
CA GLU A 68 -15.79 -19.84 -0.90
C GLU A 68 -15.17 -18.45 -0.92
N GLY A 69 -15.91 -17.45 -1.43
CA GLY A 69 -15.44 -16.06 -1.51
C GLY A 69 -15.23 -15.40 -0.13
N THR A 70 -16.14 -15.64 0.80
CA THR A 70 -15.99 -15.16 2.19
C THR A 70 -14.89 -15.93 2.93
N GLY A 71 -14.69 -17.22 2.63
CA GLY A 71 -13.60 -18.03 3.16
C GLY A 71 -12.22 -17.55 2.68
N ALA A 72 -12.08 -17.27 1.38
CA ALA A 72 -10.86 -16.66 0.84
C ALA A 72 -10.59 -15.28 1.45
N SER A 73 -11.64 -14.47 1.64
CA SER A 73 -11.53 -13.18 2.31
C SER A 73 -11.07 -13.32 3.77
N LEU A 74 -11.59 -14.30 4.50
CA LEU A 74 -11.18 -14.60 5.88
C LEU A 74 -9.73 -15.08 5.96
N GLN A 75 -9.29 -15.95 5.05
CA GLN A 75 -7.88 -16.37 4.97
C GLN A 75 -6.96 -15.16 4.73
N PHE A 76 -7.41 -14.24 3.89
CA PHE A 76 -6.69 -13.00 3.63
C PHE A 76 -6.65 -12.07 4.86
N THR A 77 -7.75 -11.93 5.61
CA THR A 77 -7.80 -11.05 6.78
C THR A 77 -7.17 -11.66 8.04
N GLY A 78 -7.11 -12.98 8.12
CA GLY A 78 -6.74 -13.73 9.32
C GLY A 78 -7.90 -13.89 10.30
N MET A 79 -7.72 -14.82 11.25
CA MET A 79 -8.70 -15.10 12.30
C MET A 79 -8.71 -14.00 13.38
N PRO A 80 -9.88 -13.64 13.94
CA PRO A 80 -9.94 -12.73 15.07
C PRO A 80 -9.37 -13.38 16.32
N THR A 81 -8.85 -12.56 17.21
CA THR A 81 -8.43 -12.96 18.56
C THR A 81 -9.65 -13.21 19.44
N THR A 82 -10.67 -12.35 19.31
CA THR A 82 -11.94 -12.44 20.02
C THR A 82 -13.06 -12.62 19.00
N PRO A 83 -13.55 -13.84 18.74
CA PRO A 83 -14.52 -14.11 17.67
C PRO A 83 -15.93 -13.57 17.97
N GLU A 84 -16.22 -13.25 19.23
CA GLU A 84 -17.52 -12.75 19.65
C GLU A 84 -17.69 -11.27 19.33
N ILE A 85 -18.84 -10.93 18.74
CA ILE A 85 -19.24 -9.56 18.45
C ILE A 85 -20.49 -9.26 19.27
N ALA A 86 -20.36 -8.36 20.25
CA ALA A 86 -21.49 -7.94 21.09
C ALA A 86 -22.51 -7.10 20.30
N ASP A 87 -22.01 -6.23 19.42
CA ASP A 87 -22.82 -5.42 18.51
C ASP A 87 -22.17 -5.37 17.12
N TYR A 88 -22.86 -5.97 16.15
CA TYR A 88 -22.35 -6.11 14.79
C TYR A 88 -22.25 -4.77 14.08
N GLU A 89 -23.20 -3.86 14.29
CA GLU A 89 -23.23 -2.58 13.58
C GLU A 89 -22.09 -1.66 14.03
N SER A 90 -21.87 -1.51 15.33
CA SER A 90 -20.74 -0.73 15.83
C SER A 90 -19.39 -1.32 15.41
N THR A 91 -19.26 -2.65 15.41
CA THR A 91 -18.03 -3.34 14.97
C THR A 91 -17.78 -3.14 13.47
N LEU A 92 -18.83 -3.18 12.66
CA LEU A 92 -18.76 -2.89 11.23
C LEU A 92 -18.35 -1.44 10.96
N GLN A 93 -18.91 -0.47 11.70
CA GLN A 93 -18.52 0.94 11.59
C GLN A 93 -17.06 1.16 11.99
N ALA A 94 -16.59 0.49 13.06
CA ALA A 94 -15.18 0.53 13.45
C ALA A 94 -14.27 -0.07 12.35
N ALA A 95 -14.67 -1.19 11.75
CA ALA A 95 -13.93 -1.82 10.66
C ALA A 95 -13.80 -0.90 9.43
N TYR A 96 -14.86 -0.17 9.07
CA TYR A 96 -14.84 0.83 8.01
C TYR A 96 -13.97 2.03 8.36
N ALA A 97 -14.09 2.58 9.57
CA ALA A 97 -13.26 3.69 10.02
C ALA A 97 -11.76 3.34 9.97
N ASP A 98 -11.39 2.12 10.35
CA ASP A 98 -10.01 1.65 10.28
C ASP A 98 -9.54 1.40 8.84
N ALA A 99 -10.44 0.93 7.96
CA ALA A 99 -10.13 0.80 6.54
C ALA A 99 -9.88 2.16 5.89
N ALA A 100 -10.65 3.19 6.25
CA ALA A 100 -10.52 4.55 5.74
C ALA A 100 -9.24 5.26 6.22
N LYS A 101 -8.66 4.82 7.34
CA LYS A 101 -7.35 5.30 7.83
C LYS A 101 -6.17 4.74 7.06
N ARG A 102 -6.36 3.68 6.25
CA ARG A 102 -5.26 3.13 5.46
C ARG A 102 -4.77 4.20 4.47
N PRO A 103 -3.44 4.46 4.41
CA PRO A 103 -2.92 5.44 3.48
C PRO A 103 -3.26 4.99 2.05
N THR A 104 -3.85 5.92 1.29
CA THR A 104 -4.03 5.74 -0.15
C THR A 104 -2.66 5.80 -0.82
N THR A 105 -2.54 5.25 -2.02
CA THR A 105 -1.31 5.34 -2.84
C THR A 105 -0.82 6.78 -2.96
N GLU A 106 -1.73 7.74 -3.13
CA GLU A 106 -1.43 9.18 -3.10
C GLU A 106 -0.76 9.63 -1.79
N LYS A 107 -1.27 9.23 -0.62
CA LYS A 107 -0.66 9.55 0.67
C LYS A 107 0.70 8.86 0.87
N VAL A 108 0.90 7.68 0.27
CA VAL A 108 2.20 7.00 0.27
C VAL A 108 3.19 7.78 -0.59
N PHE A 109 2.78 8.29 -1.75
CA PHE A 109 3.63 9.15 -2.59
C PHE A 109 3.98 10.47 -1.92
N ASP A 110 3.02 11.09 -1.23
CA ASP A 110 3.28 12.31 -0.45
C ASP A 110 4.28 12.02 0.68
N ALA A 111 4.10 10.93 1.43
CA ALA A 111 5.02 10.51 2.49
C ALA A 111 6.42 10.15 1.94
N VAL A 112 6.52 9.56 0.75
CA VAL A 112 7.81 9.32 0.07
C VAL A 112 8.43 10.66 -0.35
N GLY A 113 7.65 11.59 -0.87
CA GLY A 113 8.09 12.95 -1.20
C GLY A 113 8.63 13.69 0.03
N GLU A 114 7.92 13.62 1.15
CA GLU A 114 8.32 14.16 2.45
C GLU A 114 9.59 13.49 2.98
N GLY A 115 9.65 12.16 2.91
CA GLY A 115 10.82 11.37 3.28
C GLY A 115 12.06 11.67 2.43
N LEU A 116 11.88 11.93 1.14
CA LEU A 116 12.94 12.41 0.24
C LEU A 116 13.44 13.80 0.63
N THR A 117 12.55 14.70 1.06
CA THR A 117 12.96 16.01 1.63
C THR A 117 13.73 15.85 2.93
N LEU A 118 13.28 14.96 3.82
CA LEU A 118 13.99 14.69 5.05
C LEU A 118 15.36 14.08 4.76
N ALA A 119 15.45 13.15 3.81
CA ALA A 119 16.70 12.56 3.36
C ALA A 119 17.64 13.59 2.71
N GLU A 120 17.11 14.52 1.91
CA GLU A 120 17.85 15.65 1.34
C GLU A 120 18.41 16.54 2.45
N GLN A 121 17.58 16.94 3.41
CA GLN A 121 17.98 17.76 4.56
C GLN A 121 18.99 17.05 5.44
N LEU A 122 18.84 15.75 5.69
CA LEU A 122 19.79 14.93 6.44
C LEU A 122 21.09 14.72 5.66
N ALA A 123 21.06 14.59 4.34
CA ALA A 123 22.25 14.49 3.50
C ALA A 123 23.07 15.79 3.51
N ILE A 124 22.38 16.94 3.53
CA ILE A 124 22.99 18.26 3.68
C ILE A 124 23.53 18.46 5.11
N LEU A 125 22.74 18.11 6.13
CA LEU A 125 23.03 18.39 7.54
C LEU A 125 24.11 17.46 8.13
N PHE A 126 24.06 16.16 7.82
CA PHE A 126 24.95 15.17 8.42
C PHE A 126 26.13 14.80 7.55
N GLY A 127 26.18 15.24 6.28
CA GLY A 127 27.28 14.95 5.37
C GLY A 127 27.69 13.49 5.48
N PHE A 128 26.83 12.56 5.05
CA PHE A 128 27.05 11.11 5.15
C PHE A 128 28.31 10.58 4.40
N GLY A 129 29.19 11.47 3.95
CA GLY A 129 30.63 11.27 3.87
C GLY A 129 31.29 12.61 4.22
N GLY A 130 32.16 12.64 5.22
CA GLY A 130 32.74 13.88 5.76
C GLY A 130 33.23 14.87 4.70
N THR A 131 32.94 16.15 4.93
CA THR A 131 33.64 17.31 4.37
C THR A 131 34.19 17.15 2.95
N THR A 132 33.40 16.75 1.96
CA THR A 132 33.73 16.90 0.52
C THR A 132 32.50 16.51 -0.31
N LEU A 133 32.08 17.36 -1.27
CA LEU A 133 31.36 17.11 -2.55
C LEU A 133 30.23 16.05 -2.69
N GLY A 134 30.22 14.95 -1.95
CA GLY A 134 29.24 13.86 -2.00
C GLY A 134 27.88 14.18 -1.37
N GLY A 135 27.84 14.96 -0.28
CA GLY A 135 26.58 15.37 0.36
C GLY A 135 25.70 16.24 -0.56
N VAL A 136 26.32 17.14 -1.32
CA VAL A 136 25.63 17.98 -2.33
C VAL A 136 25.13 17.14 -3.50
N LYS A 137 25.95 16.22 -4.02
CA LYS A 137 25.52 15.32 -5.11
C LYS A 137 24.37 14.39 -4.69
N LEU A 138 24.37 13.93 -3.45
CA LEU A 138 23.26 13.16 -2.86
C LEU A 138 22.01 14.02 -2.70
N ALA A 139 22.13 15.23 -2.17
CA ALA A 139 21.02 16.19 -2.08
C ALA A 139 20.42 16.49 -3.46
N GLU A 140 21.26 16.77 -4.46
CA GLU A 140 20.82 16.94 -5.85
C GLU A 140 20.15 15.67 -6.42
N TRP A 141 20.64 14.49 -6.05
CA TRP A 141 20.03 13.23 -6.48
C TRP A 141 18.64 13.05 -5.86
N PHE A 142 18.48 13.34 -4.57
CA PHE A 142 17.18 13.33 -3.89
C PHE A 142 16.24 14.39 -4.47
N ALA A 143 16.72 15.61 -4.74
CA ALA A 143 15.95 16.65 -5.39
C ALA A 143 15.50 16.25 -6.82
N ARG A 144 16.38 15.61 -7.59
CA ARG A 144 16.04 15.04 -8.90
C ARG A 144 15.03 13.89 -8.78
N ALA A 145 15.17 13.02 -7.78
CA ALA A 145 14.24 11.93 -7.52
C ALA A 145 12.85 12.47 -7.13
N ARG A 146 12.78 13.49 -6.28
CA ARG A 146 11.54 14.18 -5.91
C ARG A 146 10.86 14.78 -7.14
N LYS A 147 11.58 15.55 -7.96
CA LYS A 147 11.02 16.13 -9.20
C LYS A 147 10.50 15.07 -10.16
N LYS A 148 11.21 13.94 -10.28
CA LYS A 148 10.74 12.79 -11.09
C LYS A 148 9.49 12.13 -10.50
N SER A 149 9.40 12.01 -9.16
CA SER A 149 8.21 11.48 -8.48
C SER A 149 7.00 12.38 -8.69
N GLN A 150 7.16 13.69 -8.53
CA GLN A 150 6.10 14.67 -8.77
C GLN A 150 5.63 14.64 -10.23
N GLY A 151 6.56 14.66 -11.19
CA GLY A 151 6.20 14.56 -12.61
C GLY A 151 5.52 13.24 -12.96
N LEU A 152 5.88 12.13 -12.31
CA LEU A 152 5.18 10.85 -12.48
C LEU A 152 3.74 10.92 -11.95
N GLN A 153 3.54 11.54 -10.78
CA GLN A 153 2.22 11.75 -10.19
C GLN A 153 1.34 12.63 -11.10
N GLU A 154 1.86 13.74 -11.61
CA GLU A 154 1.17 14.59 -12.59
C GLU A 154 0.75 13.82 -13.85
N ILE A 155 1.63 12.95 -14.38
CA ILE A 155 1.30 12.10 -15.53
C ILE A 155 0.21 11.08 -15.20
N ILE A 156 0.21 10.51 -13.99
CA ILE A 156 -0.82 9.56 -13.55
C ILE A 156 -2.16 10.29 -13.41
N ASP A 157 -2.18 11.45 -12.77
CA ASP A 157 -3.39 12.26 -12.57
C ASP A 157 -3.96 12.75 -13.90
N ALA A 158 -3.11 13.28 -14.79
CA ALA A 158 -3.54 13.71 -16.13
C ALA A 158 -4.11 12.54 -16.95
N ASN A 159 -3.53 11.34 -16.84
CA ASN A 159 -4.08 10.14 -17.49
C ASN A 159 -5.43 9.72 -16.89
N ARG A 160 -5.60 9.82 -15.57
CA ARG A 160 -6.88 9.54 -14.90
C ARG A 160 -7.96 10.49 -15.39
N ASP A 161 -7.66 11.79 -15.42
CA ASP A 161 -8.60 12.83 -15.85
C ASP A 161 -8.95 12.69 -17.33
N PHE A 162 -7.96 12.40 -18.18
CA PHE A 162 -8.19 12.11 -19.60
C PHE A 162 -9.11 10.89 -19.78
N LEU A 163 -8.84 9.78 -19.08
CA LEU A 163 -9.67 8.58 -19.18
C LEU A 163 -11.10 8.79 -18.66
N ALA A 164 -11.29 9.70 -17.69
CA ALA A 164 -12.60 10.08 -17.18
C ALA A 164 -13.39 10.98 -18.15
N ALA A 165 -12.70 11.82 -18.92
CA ALA A 165 -13.32 12.77 -19.84
C ALA A 165 -13.69 12.19 -21.22
N VAL A 166 -13.08 11.07 -21.62
CA VAL A 166 -13.32 10.46 -22.95
C VAL A 166 -14.37 9.34 -22.91
N ASP A 167 -15.00 9.09 -24.06
CA ASP A 167 -15.92 7.97 -24.28
C ASP A 167 -15.21 6.61 -24.26
N GLU A 168 -16.01 5.53 -24.17
CA GLU A 168 -15.49 4.17 -24.04
C GLU A 168 -14.67 3.70 -25.25
N GLN A 169 -14.99 4.20 -26.45
CA GLN A 169 -14.28 3.86 -27.68
C GLN A 169 -12.88 4.48 -27.69
N ALA A 170 -12.77 5.78 -27.40
CA ALA A 170 -11.51 6.49 -27.27
C ALA A 170 -10.66 5.93 -26.11
N ARG A 171 -11.30 5.55 -25.00
CA ARG A 171 -10.66 4.85 -23.87
C ARG A 171 -10.05 3.52 -24.29
N GLY A 172 -10.77 2.74 -25.09
CA GLY A 172 -10.29 1.46 -25.64
C GLY A 172 -9.07 1.63 -26.55
N VAL A 173 -9.12 2.59 -27.47
CA VAL A 173 -8.01 2.91 -28.38
C VAL A 173 -6.77 3.39 -27.61
N PHE A 174 -6.96 4.26 -26.62
CA PHE A 174 -5.87 4.76 -25.77
C PHE A 174 -5.20 3.63 -24.98
N LYS A 175 -5.99 2.75 -24.34
CA LYS A 175 -5.46 1.58 -23.61
C LYS A 175 -4.71 0.61 -24.54
N ALA A 176 -5.22 0.38 -25.75
CA ALA A 176 -4.56 -0.47 -26.74
C ALA A 176 -3.22 0.14 -27.19
N ALA A 177 -3.18 1.45 -27.46
CA ALA A 177 -1.95 2.16 -27.80
C ALA A 177 -0.94 2.12 -26.64
N GLN A 178 -1.40 2.35 -25.41
CA GLN A 178 -0.57 2.29 -24.21
C GLN A 178 0.03 0.88 -24.02
N ASN A 179 -0.77 -0.18 -24.23
CA ASN A 179 -0.28 -1.56 -24.15
C ASN A 179 0.74 -1.88 -25.25
N ASN A 180 0.61 -1.32 -26.45
CA ASN A 180 1.53 -1.60 -27.55
C ASN A 180 2.83 -0.77 -27.47
N LYS A 181 2.80 0.40 -26.84
CA LYS A 181 3.94 1.32 -26.77
C LYS A 181 4.73 1.26 -25.47
N GLN A 182 4.12 0.82 -24.36
CA GLN A 182 4.84 0.67 -23.09
C GLN A 182 5.79 -0.53 -23.13
N SER A 183 7.00 -0.34 -22.62
CA SER A 183 7.94 -1.44 -22.40
C SER A 183 7.40 -2.42 -21.34
N MET A 184 7.80 -3.68 -21.40
CA MET A 184 7.41 -4.68 -20.38
C MET A 184 7.83 -4.28 -18.97
N ALA A 185 8.98 -3.61 -18.81
CA ALA A 185 9.43 -3.07 -17.52
C ALA A 185 8.48 -1.99 -17.00
N THR A 186 8.04 -1.07 -17.87
CA THR A 186 7.07 -0.03 -17.51
C THR A 186 5.70 -0.61 -17.17
N LYS A 187 5.24 -1.64 -17.90
CA LYS A 187 3.97 -2.31 -17.60
C LYS A 187 4.00 -2.98 -16.23
N LYS A 188 5.12 -3.61 -15.87
CA LYS A 188 5.31 -4.21 -14.55
C LYS A 188 5.21 -3.16 -13.45
N LEU A 189 5.93 -2.05 -13.59
CA LEU A 189 5.87 -0.93 -12.64
C LEU A 189 4.46 -0.33 -12.53
N VAL A 190 3.76 -0.13 -13.64
CA VAL A 190 2.38 0.41 -13.63
C VAL A 190 1.40 -0.58 -13.00
N ALA A 191 1.59 -1.89 -13.21
CA ALA A 191 0.76 -2.91 -12.56
C ALA A 191 0.99 -2.94 -11.05
N GLU A 192 2.24 -2.83 -10.59
CA GLU A 192 2.61 -2.73 -9.18
C GLU A 192 2.04 -1.46 -8.52
N LEU A 193 1.92 -0.36 -9.26
CA LEU A 193 1.39 0.93 -8.77
C LEU A 193 -0.15 1.04 -8.77
N LYS A 194 -0.87 0.15 -9.47
CA LYS A 194 -2.34 0.17 -9.58
C LYS A 194 -3.06 -0.63 -8.47
N ILE A 195 -2.30 -1.34 -7.63
CA ILE A 195 -2.79 -2.16 -6.50
C ILE A 195 -2.90 -1.28 -5.25
#